data_AF-K1SQQ8-F1
#
_entry.id   AF-K1SQQ8-F1
#
_cell.length_a   1.000
_cell.length_b   1.000
_cell.length_c   1.000
_cell.angle_alpha   90.00
_cell.angle_beta   90.00
_cell.angle_gamma   90.00
#
_symmetry.space_group_name_H-M   'P 1'
#
loop_
_entity.id
_entity.type
_entity.pdbx_description
1 polymer ?
#
loop_
_entity_poly.entity_id
_entity_poly.type
_entity_poly.pdbx_seq_one_letter_code
_entity_poly.pdbx_strand_id
1 'polypeptide(L)' 'MKGIPRHPILENDVIVYANATILGRITIGEGCVVGANVWVTKDMKPKTKKYKKKTKFIRYRIQ' A
#
# COMPACT_ATOMS: atom_id res chain seq x y z
N MET A 1 10.02 -14.70 21.13
CA MET A 1 8.61 -14.94 21.52
C MET A 1 7.84 -15.48 20.31
N LYS A 2 7.44 -16.76 20.30
CA LYS A 2 6.58 -17.33 19.23
C LYS A 2 5.12 -16.94 19.54
N GLY A 3 4.32 -16.63 18.51
CA GLY A 3 2.87 -16.36 18.65
C GLY A 3 2.44 -14.89 18.65
N ILE A 4 3.36 -13.91 18.66
CA ILE A 4 2.98 -12.51 18.45
C ILE A 4 2.67 -12.32 16.96
N PRO A 5 1.44 -11.91 16.58
CA PRO A 5 1.15 -11.75 15.17
C PRO A 5 1.85 -10.51 14.62
N ARG A 6 2.56 -10.71 13.51
CA ARG A 6 3.56 -9.77 12.94
C ARG A 6 3.37 -9.51 11.45
N HIS A 7 2.39 -10.17 10.85
CA HIS A 7 2.05 -10.05 9.44
C HIS A 7 0.84 -9.11 9.28
N PRO A 8 0.64 -8.54 8.08
CA PRO A 8 -0.52 -7.72 7.79
C PRO A 8 -1.84 -8.48 7.93
N ILE A 9 -2.90 -7.74 8.22
CA ILE A 9 -4.29 -8.20 8.19
C ILE A 9 -4.94 -7.55 6.98
N LEU A 10 -5.58 -8.36 6.13
CA LEU A 10 -6.40 -7.89 5.02
C LEU A 10 -7.86 -8.18 5.37
N GLU A 11 -8.69 -7.15 5.33
CA GLU A 11 -10.14 -7.30 5.48
C GLU A 11 -10.79 -7.77 4.18
N ASN A 12 -12.12 -7.80 4.14
CA ASN A 12 -12.88 -8.29 2.99
C ASN A 12 -12.67 -7.41 1.74
N ASP A 13 -12.78 -8.03 0.57
CA ASP A 13 -12.74 -7.35 -0.74
C ASP A 13 -11.47 -6.49 -0.99
N VAL A 14 -10.36 -6.80 -0.31
CA VAL A 14 -9.07 -6.15 -0.56
C VAL A 14 -8.47 -6.68 -1.87
N ILE A 15 -8.14 -5.77 -2.78
CA ILE A 15 -7.45 -6.09 -4.03
C ILE A 15 -5.97 -5.74 -3.89
N VAL A 16 -5.10 -6.75 -4.04
CA VAL A 16 -3.65 -6.59 -4.05
C VAL A 16 -3.09 -6.95 -5.41
N TYR A 17 -2.48 -5.98 -6.08
CA TYR A 17 -1.86 -6.19 -7.39
C TYR A 17 -0.41 -6.72 -7.27
N ALA A 18 0.11 -7.23 -8.40
CA ALA A 18 1.40 -7.89 -8.48
C ALA A 18 2.57 -7.07 -7.88
N ASN A 19 3.45 -7.77 -7.17
CA ASN A 19 4.66 -7.21 -6.55
C ASN A 19 4.40 -6.06 -5.55
N ALA A 20 3.20 -5.94 -5.00
CA ALA A 20 2.97 -5.09 -3.84
C ALA A 20 3.65 -5.67 -2.59
N THR A 21 4.16 -4.82 -1.71
CA THR A 21 4.71 -5.22 -0.41
C THR A 21 3.93 -4.53 0.69
N ILE A 22 3.31 -5.32 1.56
CA ILE A 22 2.60 -4.86 2.75
C ILE A 22 3.40 -5.37 3.95
N LEU A 23 3.94 -4.47 4.76
CA LEU A 23 4.93 -4.79 5.79
C LEU A 23 4.49 -4.31 7.17
N GLY A 24 4.64 -5.20 8.14
CA GLY A 24 4.36 -4.96 9.55
C GLY A 24 3.01 -5.48 9.99
N ARG A 25 2.72 -5.31 11.29
CA ARG A 25 1.41 -5.62 11.85
C ARG A 25 0.46 -4.45 11.60
N ILE A 26 -0.04 -4.36 10.38
CA ILE A 26 -0.96 -3.31 9.92
C ILE A 26 -2.24 -3.91 9.34
N THR A 27 -3.30 -3.11 9.28
CA THR A 27 -4.60 -3.49 8.72
C THR A 27 -4.86 -2.77 7.40
N ILE A 28 -5.25 -3.54 6.39
CA ILE A 28 -5.76 -3.04 5.11
C ILE A 28 -7.28 -3.16 5.15
N GLY A 29 -7.95 -2.02 5.30
CA GLY A 29 -9.40 -1.98 5.49
C GLY A 29 -10.20 -2.52 4.31
N GLU A 30 -11.46 -2.87 4.56
CA GLU A 30 -12.38 -3.45 3.59
C GLU A 30 -12.43 -2.67 2.27
N GLY A 31 -12.42 -3.38 1.14
CA GLY A 31 -12.54 -2.79 -0.20
C GLY A 31 -11.34 -1.94 -0.62
N CYS A 32 -10.21 -2.01 0.09
CA CYS A 32 -9.00 -1.29 -0.29
C CYS A 32 -8.38 -1.85 -1.57
N VAL A 33 -7.66 -0.97 -2.29
CA VAL A 33 -6.88 -1.36 -3.46
C VAL A 33 -5.41 -0.98 -3.30
N VAL A 34 -4.53 -1.98 -3.31
CA VAL A 34 -3.07 -1.82 -3.27
C VAL A 34 -2.49 -2.06 -4.66
N GLY A 35 -2.00 -0.99 -5.31
CA GLY A 35 -1.44 -1.03 -6.65
C GLY A 35 -0.16 -1.86 -6.78
N ALA A 36 0.17 -2.23 -8.02
CA ALA A 36 1.37 -3.01 -8.32
C ALA A 36 2.66 -2.25 -7.94
N ASN A 37 3.66 -2.97 -7.44
CA ASN A 37 4.96 -2.40 -7.05
C ASN A 37 4.86 -1.28 -5.98
N VAL A 38 3.83 -1.30 -5.12
CA VAL A 38 3.61 -0.33 -4.04
C VAL A 38 4.06 -0.89 -2.71
N TRP A 39 4.66 -0.04 -1.86
CA TRP A 39 4.97 -0.36 -0.46
C TRP A 39 3.96 0.27 0.50
N VAL A 40 3.44 -0.54 1.42
CA VAL A 40 2.49 -0.16 2.46
C VAL A 40 3.03 -0.57 3.83
N THR A 41 3.25 0.42 4.68
CA THR A 41 3.83 0.26 6.03
C THR A 41 2.97 0.89 7.12
N LYS A 42 1.76 1.34 6.77
CA LYS A 42 0.78 1.97 7.65
C LYS A 42 -0.61 1.46 7.29
N ASP A 43 -1.51 1.50 8.25
CA ASP A 43 -2.91 1.13 8.05
C ASP A 43 -3.56 1.91 6.90
N MET A 44 -4.46 1.23 6.19
CA MET A 44 -5.29 1.83 5.15
C MET A 44 -6.74 1.86 5.62
N LYS A 45 -7.37 3.04 5.53
CA LYS A 45 -8.81 3.18 5.81
C LYS A 45 -9.62 2.43 4.74
N PRO A 46 -10.80 1.86 5.07
CA PRO A 46 -11.66 1.18 4.10
C PRO A 46 -11.92 2.00 2.83
N LYS A 47 -12.11 1.30 1.71
CA LYS A 47 -12.43 1.86 0.38
C LYS A 47 -11.41 2.89 -0.13
N THR A 48 -10.18 2.87 0.37
CA THR A 48 -9.08 3.72 -0.13
C THR A 48 -8.19 2.98 -1.12
N LYS A 49 -7.48 3.75 -1.95
CA LYS A 49 -6.63 3.21 -3.01
C LYS A 49 -5.23 3.78 -2.90
N LYS A 50 -4.20 2.94 -2.96
CA LYS A 50 -2.80 3.36 -2.92
C LYS A 50 -2.05 2.91 -4.17
N TYR A 51 -1.48 3.87 -4.88
CA TYR A 51 -0.76 3.66 -6.15
C TYR A 51 0.59 4.36 -6.14
N LYS A 52 1.52 3.91 -7.00
CA LYS A 52 2.79 4.59 -7.25
C LYS A 52 2.49 5.93 -7.92
N LYS A 53 2.86 7.05 -7.29
CA LYS A 53 2.71 8.38 -7.90
C LYS A 53 3.65 8.49 -9.10
N LYS A 54 3.16 9.01 -10.23
CA LYS A 54 4.04 9.44 -11.32
C LYS A 54 4.89 10.62 -10.83
N THR A 55 6.20 10.46 -10.81
CA THR A 55 7.12 11.57 -10.57
C THR A 55 6.95 12.58 -11.71
N LYS A 56 6.52 13.80 -11.39
CA LYS A 56 6.51 14.90 -12.36
C LYS A 56 7.95 15.39 -12.51
N PHE A 57 8.55 15.20 -13.68
CA PHE A 57 9.80 15.89 -14.02
C PHE A 57 9.48 17.37 -14.24
N ILE A 58 9.87 18.20 -13.29
CA ILE A 58 9.89 19.66 -13.48
C ILE A 58 11.18 19.94 -14.25
N ARG A 59 11.05 20.26 -15.55
CA ARG A 59 12.16 20.79 -16.35
C ARG A 59 12.29 22.27 -16.05
N TYR A 60 13.36 22.66 -15.35
CA TYR A 60 13.78 24.06 -15.33
C TYR A 60 14.42 24.38 -16.69
N ARG A 61 13.88 25.36 -17.42
CA ARG A 61 14.56 25.99 -18.56
C ARG A 61 15.39 27.14 -17.99
N ILE A 62 16.71 27.03 -18.14
CA ILE A 62 17.62 28.15 -17.86
C ILE A 62 17.71 28.92 -19.18
N GLN A 63 17.33 30.20 -19.16
CA GLN A 63 17.54 31.14 -20.26
C GLN A 63 18.95 31.70 -20.17
#